data_AF-A0A954HI52-F1
#
_entry.id   AF-A0A954HI52-F1
#
_cell.length_a   1.000
_cell.length_b   1.000
_cell.length_c   1.000
_cell.angle_alpha   90.00
_cell.angle_beta   90.00
_cell.angle_gamma   90.00
#
_symmetry.space_group_name_H-M   'P 1'
#
loop_
_entity.id
_entity.type
_entity.pdbx_description
1 polymer ?
#
loop_
_entity_poly.entity_id
_entity_poly.type
_entity_poly.pdbx_seq_one_letter_code
_entity_poly.pdbx_strand_id
1 'polypeptide(L)'
;MMRTVLTLLFAALTLAPTAALSEDTAAVPSFRRDVMPIFFRAGCNSGTCHGSARGKDGYMLSLFGYDPAGDYRRTVEEIPGRRVNVAVPEESLL
;
A
#
# COMPACT_ATOMS: atom_id res chain seq x y z
N MET A 1 -43.98 21.22 -35.26
CA MET A 1 -43.66 20.99 -33.83
C MET A 1 -42.80 19.73 -33.58
N MET A 2 -42.96 18.63 -34.32
CA MET A 2 -42.23 17.37 -34.06
C MET A 2 -40.73 17.35 -34.42
N ARG A 3 -40.28 18.17 -35.39
CA ARG A 3 -38.86 18.25 -35.79
C ARG A 3 -37.99 18.96 -34.73
N THR A 4 -38.51 20.01 -34.10
CA THR A 4 -37.78 20.83 -33.12
C THR A 4 -37.47 20.05 -31.85
N VAL A 5 -38.40 19.18 -31.41
CA VAL A 5 -38.21 18.29 -30.26
C VAL A 5 -37.10 17.27 -30.53
N LEU A 6 -37.06 16.70 -31.75
CA LEU A 6 -36.05 15.72 -32.12
C LEU A 6 -34.64 16.32 -32.21
N THR A 7 -34.50 17.56 -32.69
CA THR A 7 -33.21 18.26 -32.74
C THR A 7 -32.69 18.63 -31.35
N LEU A 8 -33.58 19.02 -30.43
CA LEU A 8 -33.20 19.32 -29.05
C LEU A 8 -32.80 18.06 -28.27
N LEU A 9 -33.47 16.92 -28.50
CA LEU A 9 -33.07 15.63 -27.93
C LEU A 9 -31.70 15.16 -28.45
N PHE A 10 -31.43 15.32 -29.75
CA PHE A 10 -30.13 14.97 -30.33
C PHE A 10 -29.00 15.87 -29.80
N ALA A 11 -29.24 17.18 -29.68
CA ALA A 11 -28.26 18.11 -29.13
C ALA A 11 -27.95 17.85 -27.64
N ALA A 12 -28.96 17.46 -26.85
CA ALA A 12 -28.77 17.08 -25.45
C ALA A 12 -27.96 15.78 -25.31
N LEU A 13 -28.11 14.83 -26.24
CA LEU A 13 -27.36 13.57 -26.23
C LEU A 13 -25.88 13.75 -26.62
N THR A 14 -25.56 14.73 -27.46
CA THR A 14 -24.17 15.04 -27.84
C THR A 14 -23.42 15.91 -26.84
N LEU A 15 -24.13 16.56 -25.90
CA LEU A 15 -23.54 17.40 -24.85
C LEU A 15 -23.38 16.67 -23.50
N ALA A 16 -23.71 15.37 -23.44
CA ALA A 16 -23.43 14.59 -22.25
C ALA A 16 -21.90 14.57 -22.06
N PRO A 17 -21.38 15.06 -20.91
CA PRO A 17 -19.97 14.88 -20.61
C PRO A 17 -19.76 13.36 -20.58
N THR A 18 -18.84 12.86 -21.40
CA THR A 18 -18.27 11.55 -21.16
C THR A 18 -17.68 11.62 -19.76
N ALA A 19 -18.42 11.10 -18.78
CA ALA A 19 -17.90 10.85 -17.46
C ALA A 19 -16.72 9.92 -17.69
N ALA A 20 -15.52 10.48 -17.65
CA ALA A 20 -14.31 9.69 -17.60
C ALA A 20 -14.46 8.86 -16.34
N LEU A 21 -14.73 7.57 -16.52
CA LEU A 21 -14.59 6.61 -15.45
C LEU A 21 -13.11 6.68 -15.09
N SER A 22 -12.80 7.39 -14.01
CA SER A 22 -11.48 7.33 -13.40
C SER A 22 -11.24 5.86 -13.12
N GLU A 23 -10.40 5.21 -13.91
CA GLU A 23 -9.89 3.90 -13.54
C GLU A 23 -9.25 4.10 -12.18
N ASP A 24 -9.85 3.51 -11.15
CA ASP A 24 -9.26 3.42 -9.82
C ASP A 24 -8.03 2.51 -9.97
N THR A 25 -6.95 3.10 -10.50
CA THR A 25 -5.65 2.47 -10.55
C THR A 25 -5.20 2.45 -9.10
N ALA A 26 -5.64 1.43 -8.37
CA ALA A 26 -5.22 1.21 -6.99
C ALA A 26 -3.70 1.33 -6.95
N ALA A 27 -3.23 2.36 -6.26
CA ALA A 27 -1.81 2.69 -6.25
C ALA A 27 -1.02 1.47 -5.75
N VAL A 28 0.07 1.13 -6.45
CA VAL A 28 0.92 0.01 -6.04
C VAL A 28 1.41 0.26 -4.60
N PRO A 29 1.15 -0.68 -3.67
CA PRO A 29 1.58 -0.53 -2.29
C PRO A 29 3.10 -0.37 -2.20
N SER A 30 3.53 0.56 -1.36
CA SER A 30 4.93 0.86 -1.09
C SER A 30 5.25 0.52 0.35
N PHE A 31 6.21 -0.37 0.56
CA PHE A 31 6.68 -0.70 1.91
C PHE A 31 7.06 0.54 2.72
N ARG A 32 7.77 1.49 2.09
CA ARG A 32 8.20 2.73 2.75
C ARG A 32 7.04 3.65 3.12
N ARG A 33 6.05 3.81 2.24
CA ARG A 33 4.95 4.77 2.45
C ARG A 33 3.80 4.17 3.27
N ASP A 34 3.56 2.87 3.13
CA ASP A 34 2.33 2.25 3.59
C ASP A 34 2.57 1.28 4.76
N VAL A 35 3.76 0.67 4.88
CA VAL A 35 4.07 -0.31 5.94
C VAL A 35 4.96 0.29 7.05
N MET A 36 6.06 0.95 6.70
CA MET A 36 6.99 1.49 7.70
C MET A 36 6.36 2.47 8.70
N PRO A 37 5.39 3.33 8.34
CA PRO A 37 4.71 4.18 9.32
C PRO A 37 3.94 3.38 10.38
N ILE A 38 3.49 2.17 10.06
CA ILE A 38 2.82 1.26 11.01
C ILE A 38 3.83 0.82 12.08
N PHE A 39 5.04 0.41 11.68
CA PHE A 39 6.11 0.05 12.61
C PHE A 39 6.53 1.22 13.49
N PHE A 40 6.58 2.43 12.93
CA PHE A 40 6.89 3.63 13.69
C PHE A 40 5.81 3.93 14.73
N ARG A 41 4.54 3.92 14.31
CA ARG A 41 3.40 4.18 15.21
C ARG A 41 3.29 3.14 16.31
N ALA A 42 3.59 1.88 16.01
CA ALA A 42 3.61 0.78 16.99
C ALA A 42 4.87 0.77 17.87
N GLY A 43 5.89 1.59 17.57
CA GLY A 43 7.16 1.64 18.29
C GLY A 43 8.09 0.45 18.02
N CYS A 44 7.77 -0.41 17.05
CA CYS A 44 8.54 -1.61 16.72
C CYS A 44 9.97 -1.26 16.27
N ASN A 45 10.10 -0.24 15.42
CA ASN A 45 11.40 0.22 14.89
C ASN A 45 12.09 1.25 15.80
N SER A 46 11.69 1.34 17.07
CA SER A 46 12.37 2.18 18.06
C SER A 46 13.58 1.48 18.67
N GLY A 47 14.50 2.26 19.22
CA GLY A 47 15.76 1.75 19.79
C GLY A 47 15.61 0.86 21.03
N THR A 48 14.40 0.69 21.56
CA THR A 48 14.15 -0.14 22.76
C THR A 48 14.00 -1.63 22.45
N CYS A 49 13.66 -2.00 21.20
CA CYS A 49 13.34 -3.37 20.83
C CYS A 49 13.92 -3.73 19.44
N HIS A 50 13.08 -3.94 18.43
CA HIS A 50 13.53 -4.37 17.10
C HIS A 50 14.34 -3.30 16.37
N GLY A 51 14.16 -2.00 16.67
CA GLY A 51 14.98 -0.90 16.16
C GLY A 51 16.32 -0.70 16.88
N SER A 52 16.65 -1.52 17.87
CA SER A 52 17.94 -1.44 18.56
C SER A 52 19.09 -1.96 17.70
N ALA A 53 20.34 -1.60 18.04
CA ALA A 53 21.52 -2.08 17.31
C ALA A 53 21.67 -3.61 17.26
N ARG A 54 21.01 -4.34 18.18
CA ARG A 54 21.02 -5.80 18.25
C ARG A 54 19.73 -6.43 17.69
N GLY A 55 18.68 -5.64 17.46
CA GLY A 55 17.32 -6.17 17.23
C GLY A 55 16.81 -7.00 18.40
N LYS A 56 15.75 -7.78 18.15
CA LYS A 56 15.22 -8.74 19.13
C LYS A 56 14.69 -10.00 18.43
N ASP A 57 14.94 -11.17 19.00
CA ASP A 57 14.44 -12.47 18.52
C ASP A 57 14.77 -12.75 17.03
N GLY A 58 15.95 -12.28 16.60
CA GLY A 58 16.40 -12.41 15.21
C GLY A 58 15.71 -11.46 14.23
N TYR A 59 14.89 -10.50 14.70
CA TYR A 59 14.26 -9.48 13.87
C TYR A 59 14.82 -8.09 14.23
N MET A 60 15.54 -7.51 13.27
CA MET A 60 16.24 -6.23 13.42
C MET A 60 15.68 -5.23 12.42
N LEU A 61 14.85 -4.31 12.88
CA LEU A 61 14.43 -3.16 12.09
C LEU A 61 15.46 -2.04 12.23
N SER A 62 15.55 -1.19 11.23
CA SER A 62 16.37 0.01 11.24
C SER A 62 15.73 1.06 12.15
N LEU A 63 16.56 1.80 12.89
CA LEU A 63 16.06 2.80 13.83
C LEU A 63 15.22 3.84 13.10
N PHE A 64 13.94 3.96 13.47
CA PHE A 64 12.95 4.85 12.87
C PHE A 64 12.84 4.73 11.33
N GLY A 65 13.22 3.58 10.77
CA GLY A 65 13.14 3.37 9.33
C GLY A 65 14.28 3.98 8.52
N TYR A 66 15.46 4.14 9.13
CA TYR A 66 16.66 4.65 8.47
C TYR A 66 17.06 3.88 7.20
N ASP A 67 16.81 2.57 7.15
CA ASP A 67 17.14 1.68 6.03
C ASP A 67 15.87 0.92 5.55
N PRO A 68 15.02 1.55 4.72
CA PRO A 68 13.80 0.92 4.20
C PRO A 68 14.04 -0.38 3.43
N ALA A 69 15.14 -0.47 2.68
CA ALA A 69 15.45 -1.63 1.87
C ALA A 69 15.90 -2.80 2.75
N GLY A 70 16.77 -2.53 3.73
CA GLY A 70 17.17 -3.52 4.72
C GLY A 70 16.01 -3.97 5.62
N ASP A 71 15.06 -3.08 5.94
CA ASP A 71 13.85 -3.42 6.67
C ASP A 71 12.95 -4.34 5.84
N TYR A 72 12.72 -4.00 4.56
CA TYR A 72 11.95 -4.85 3.66
C TYR A 72 12.55 -6.26 3.58
N ARG A 73 13.85 -6.37 3.34
CA ARG A 73 14.55 -7.67 3.28
C ARG A 73 14.36 -8.47 4.56
N ARG A 74 14.50 -7.84 5.74
CA ARG A 74 14.35 -8.55 7.02
C ARG A 74 12.90 -8.92 7.32
N THR A 75 11.94 -8.12 6.90
CA THR A 75 10.51 -8.42 7.09
C THR A 75 10.03 -9.50 6.12
N VAL A 76 10.39 -9.41 4.84
CA VAL A 76 9.78 -10.19 3.76
C VAL A 76 10.66 -11.35 3.27
N GLU A 77 11.99 -11.15 3.21
CA GLU A 77 12.89 -12.03 2.46
C GLU A 77 13.81 -12.90 3.33
N GLU A 78 14.20 -12.43 4.51
CA GLU A 78 15.23 -13.10 5.34
C GLU A 78 14.76 -14.46 5.88
N ILE A 79 13.46 -14.58 6.20
CA ILE A 79 12.84 -15.84 6.63
C ILE A 79 11.52 -16.03 5.86
N PRO A 80 11.60 -16.44 4.58
CA PRO A 80 10.45 -16.52 3.68
C PRO A 80 9.35 -17.41 4.24
N GLY A 81 8.09 -17.01 4.07
CA GLY A 81 6.92 -17.79 4.48
C GLY A 81 6.66 -17.84 5.99
N ARG A 82 7.61 -17.40 6.82
CA ARG A 82 7.43 -17.37 8.28
C ARG A 82 6.95 -16.02 8.78
N ARG A 83 7.68 -14.93 8.46
CA ARG A 83 7.27 -13.56 8.85
C ARG A 83 6.15 -13.05 7.98
N VAL A 84 6.33 -13.18 6.67
CA VAL A 84 5.33 -12.86 5.65
C VAL A 84 5.20 -14.06 4.74
N ASN A 85 3.99 -14.63 4.70
CA ASN A 85 3.62 -15.65 3.74
C ASN A 85 2.83 -14.98 2.60
N VAL A 86 3.51 -14.74 1.48
CA VAL A 86 2.90 -14.09 0.31
C VAL A 86 1.92 -14.99 -0.44
N ALA A 87 1.97 -16.31 -0.20
CA ALA A 87 1.07 -17.27 -0.83
C ALA A 87 -0.21 -17.48 -0.01
N VAL A 88 -0.08 -17.51 1.33
CA VAL A 88 -1.19 -17.69 2.28
C VAL A 88 -1.03 -16.66 3.42
N PRO A 89 -1.48 -15.41 3.23
CA PRO A 89 -1.23 -14.30 4.16
C PRO A 89 -1.67 -14.57 5.60
N GLU A 90 -2.77 -15.28 5.79
CA GLU A 90 -3.32 -15.66 7.10
C GLU A 90 -2.42 -16.62 7.90
N GLU A 91 -1.42 -17.24 7.27
CA GLU A 91 -0.39 -18.05 7.93
C GLU A 91 0.88 -17.25 8.26
N SER A 92 0.90 -15.94 7.98
CA SER A 92 2.01 -15.06 8.40
C SER A 92 2.04 -14.93 9.92
N LEU A 93 3.24 -14.83 10.50
CA LEU A 93 3.38 -14.54 11.94
C LEU A 93 3.27 -13.05 12.29
N LEU A 94 3.24 -12.16 11.29
CA LEU A 94 3.11 -10.71 11.45
C LEU A 94 1.66 -10.23 11.26
#